data_AF-A0A972ZFN6-F1
#
_entry.id   AF-A0A972ZFN6-F1
#
_cell.length_a   1.000
_cell.length_b   1.000
_cell.length_c   1.000
_cell.angle_alpha   90.00
_cell.angle_beta   90.00
_cell.angle_gamma   90.00
#
_symmetry.space_group_name_H-M   'P 1'
#
loop_
_entity.id
_entity.type
_entity.pdbx_description
1 polymer ?
#
loop_
_entity_poly.entity_id
_entity_poly.type
_entity_poly.pdbx_seq_one_letter_code
_entity_poly.pdbx_strand_id
1 'polypeptide(L)'
;MFLVFVVLTYYNASDTVSVMHVIKELREQGHLSQRRLAKRAGVSFRALQMAESDGGNPCLSTLNRIGIALGQSADSSVKAIEISWSRDPDSIWSISESIIAHGNDSWKQFLFEFVDAFRRNPSLSLVEASPVTKTAPHILALMASTVEMLCCELNVKTPWWTSGVGALSSPWFVAGVENLKASALVESPAYFRKRSLFVLNNFLERR
;
A
#
# COMPACT_ATOMS: atom_id res chain seq x y z
N MET A 1 -25.90 -8.38 8.80
CA MET A 1 -25.30 -8.35 10.15
C MET A 1 -24.24 -9.44 10.37
N PHE A 2 -24.22 -10.53 9.59
CA PHE A 2 -23.23 -11.63 9.75
C PHE A 2 -21.85 -11.39 9.10
N LEU A 3 -21.69 -10.44 8.18
CA LEU A 3 -20.43 -10.25 7.43
C LEU A 3 -19.35 -9.50 8.21
N VAL A 4 -19.72 -8.60 9.11
CA VAL A 4 -18.77 -7.85 9.96
C VAL A 4 -18.01 -8.80 10.89
N PHE A 5 -18.65 -9.91 11.28
CA PHE A 5 -18.07 -10.90 12.19
C PHE A 5 -16.97 -11.74 11.52
N VAL A 6 -17.15 -12.12 10.25
CA VAL A 6 -16.16 -12.96 9.51
C VAL A 6 -14.89 -12.18 9.18
N VAL A 7 -15.03 -10.89 8.83
CA VAL A 7 -13.89 -10.00 8.56
C VAL A 7 -13.06 -9.75 9.83
N LEU A 8 -13.71 -9.63 10.99
CA LEU A 8 -13.03 -9.40 12.27
C LEU A 8 -12.32 -10.65 12.82
N THR A 9 -12.81 -11.86 12.54
CA THR A 9 -12.20 -13.09 13.05
C THR A 9 -10.92 -13.50 12.32
N TYR A 10 -10.72 -13.10 11.05
CA TYR A 10 -9.55 -13.50 10.26
C TYR A 10 -8.38 -12.50 10.33
N TYR A 11 -8.55 -11.33 10.94
CA TYR A 11 -7.48 -10.33 11.06
C TYR A 11 -6.38 -10.73 12.07
N ASN A 12 -6.49 -11.90 12.71
CA ASN A 12 -5.65 -12.29 13.86
C ASN A 12 -4.66 -13.43 13.57
N ALA A 13 -4.43 -13.82 12.32
CA ALA A 13 -3.38 -14.77 11.99
C ALA A 13 -2.82 -14.45 10.60
N SER A 14 -1.67 -13.77 10.57
CA SER A 14 -0.48 -13.97 9.70
C SER A 14 -0.60 -14.66 8.33
N ASP A 15 -1.72 -14.57 7.61
CA ASP A 15 -1.88 -15.09 6.26
C ASP A 15 -2.49 -14.01 5.37
N THR A 16 -1.71 -13.56 4.40
CA THR A 16 -2.18 -12.72 3.30
C THR A 16 -3.17 -13.54 2.46
N VAL A 17 -4.45 -13.57 2.85
CA VAL A 17 -5.49 -14.25 2.09
C VAL A 17 -5.67 -13.50 0.77
N SER A 18 -5.11 -14.05 -0.30
CA SER A 18 -5.26 -13.55 -1.66
C SER A 18 -6.75 -13.46 -2.01
N VAL A 19 -7.16 -12.35 -2.62
CA VAL A 19 -8.52 -12.05 -3.15
C VAL A 19 -9.17 -13.23 -3.88
N MET A 20 -8.32 -14.03 -4.53
CA MET A 20 -8.71 -15.20 -5.31
C MET A 20 -9.25 -16.33 -4.43
N HIS A 21 -8.67 -16.49 -3.23
CA HIS A 21 -9.16 -17.43 -2.22
C HIS A 21 -10.53 -17.00 -1.70
N VAL A 22 -10.79 -15.69 -1.57
CA VAL A 22 -12.07 -15.16 -1.11
C VAL A 22 -13.21 -15.50 -2.09
N ILE A 23 -12.99 -15.37 -3.41
CA ILE A 23 -14.02 -15.74 -4.41
C ILE A 23 -14.32 -17.23 -4.36
N LYS A 24 -13.28 -18.06 -4.29
CA LYS A 24 -13.40 -19.52 -4.21
C LYS A 24 -14.14 -19.95 -2.95
N GLU A 25 -13.79 -19.38 -1.81
CA GLU A 25 -14.39 -19.69 -0.51
C GLU A 25 -15.86 -19.26 -0.46
N LEU A 26 -16.19 -18.04 -0.89
CA LEU A 26 -17.59 -17.57 -0.95
C LEU A 26 -18.44 -18.43 -1.89
N ARG A 27 -17.86 -18.90 -3.01
CA ARG A 27 -18.52 -19.82 -3.93
C ARG A 27 -18.83 -21.16 -3.25
N GLU A 28 -17.87 -21.70 -2.50
CA GLU A 28 -17.99 -22.98 -1.79
C GLU A 28 -18.98 -22.91 -0.62
N GLN A 29 -18.96 -21.82 0.16
CA GLN A 29 -19.95 -21.53 1.20
C GLN A 29 -21.36 -21.36 0.62
N GLY A 30 -21.48 -20.79 -0.59
CA GLY A 30 -22.73 -20.71 -1.33
C GLY A 30 -23.17 -22.01 -2.02
N HIS A 31 -22.42 -23.11 -1.86
CA HIS A 31 -22.62 -24.41 -2.54
C HIS A 31 -22.77 -24.27 -4.07
N LEU A 32 -22.01 -23.37 -4.68
CA LEU A 32 -22.02 -23.15 -6.13
C LEU A 32 -20.83 -23.85 -6.78
N SER A 33 -21.08 -24.53 -7.92
CA SER A 33 -19.98 -24.97 -8.79
C SER A 33 -19.45 -23.77 -9.58
N GLN A 34 -18.18 -23.83 -10.00
CA GLN A 34 -17.58 -22.80 -10.86
C GLN A 34 -18.43 -22.55 -12.12
N ARG A 35 -18.90 -23.62 -12.78
CA ARG A 35 -19.79 -23.49 -13.96
C ARG A 35 -21.09 -22.75 -13.64
N ARG A 36 -21.68 -23.02 -12.48
CA ARG A 36 -22.93 -22.39 -12.04
C ARG A 36 -22.72 -20.92 -11.70
N LEU A 37 -21.62 -20.57 -11.05
CA LEU A 37 -21.27 -19.19 -10.74
C LEU A 37 -20.93 -18.40 -12.02
N ALA A 38 -20.14 -18.97 -12.93
CA ALA A 38 -19.79 -18.33 -14.20
C ALA A 38 -21.05 -18.00 -15.02
N LYS A 39 -21.98 -18.95 -15.11
CA LYS A 39 -23.29 -18.75 -15.77
C LYS A 39 -24.11 -17.66 -15.07
N ARG A 40 -24.14 -17.65 -13.73
CA ARG A 40 -24.87 -16.66 -12.93
C ARG A 40 -24.27 -15.25 -13.07
N ALA A 41 -22.96 -15.13 -13.20
CA ALA A 41 -22.24 -13.87 -13.37
C ALA A 41 -22.17 -13.38 -14.84
N GLY A 42 -22.61 -14.18 -15.80
CA GLY A 42 -22.48 -13.83 -17.22
C GLY A 42 -21.02 -13.70 -17.66
N VAL A 43 -20.13 -14.53 -17.10
CA VAL A 43 -18.70 -14.59 -17.46
C VAL A 43 -18.36 -15.97 -18.02
N SER A 44 -17.28 -16.07 -18.79
CA SER A 44 -16.84 -17.37 -19.29
C SER A 44 -16.31 -18.24 -18.15
N PHE A 45 -16.45 -19.56 -18.29
CA PHE A 45 -15.91 -20.50 -17.30
C PHE A 45 -14.41 -20.31 -17.08
N ARG A 46 -13.65 -20.05 -18.17
CA ARG A 46 -12.23 -19.75 -18.12
C ARG A 46 -11.92 -18.46 -17.37
N ALA A 47 -12.76 -17.43 -17.51
CA ALA A 47 -12.59 -16.18 -16.76
C ALA A 47 -12.78 -16.38 -15.25
N LEU A 48 -13.72 -17.25 -14.85
CA LEU A 48 -13.88 -17.62 -13.45
C LEU A 48 -12.70 -18.47 -12.94
N GLN A 49 -12.22 -19.44 -13.72
CA GLN A 49 -11.04 -20.22 -13.34
C GLN A 49 -9.80 -19.33 -13.17
N MET A 50 -9.60 -18.37 -14.06
CA MET A 50 -8.53 -17.38 -13.97
C MET A 50 -8.70 -16.43 -12.77
N ALA A 51 -9.94 -16.14 -12.36
CA ALA A 51 -10.21 -15.34 -11.17
C ALA A 51 -10.00 -16.12 -9.86
N GLU A 52 -10.13 -17.45 -9.87
CA GLU A 52 -9.91 -18.34 -8.71
C GLU A 52 -8.48 -18.95 -8.68
N SER A 53 -7.66 -18.74 -9.70
CA SER A 53 -6.29 -19.29 -9.80
C SER A 53 -5.24 -18.30 -9.33
N ASP A 54 -4.27 -18.76 -8.55
CA ASP A 54 -3.12 -17.96 -8.13
C ASP A 54 -2.35 -17.39 -9.33
N GLY A 55 -2.17 -16.07 -9.36
CA GLY A 55 -1.47 -15.35 -10.44
C GLY A 55 -2.35 -14.94 -11.63
N GLY A 56 -3.67 -15.12 -11.57
CA GLY A 56 -4.59 -14.62 -12.58
C GLY A 56 -4.71 -13.09 -12.60
N ASN A 57 -4.90 -12.48 -13.77
CA ASN A 57 -5.16 -11.03 -13.88
C ASN A 57 -6.57 -10.78 -14.45
N PRO A 58 -7.65 -11.08 -13.69
CA PRO A 58 -9.01 -10.84 -14.16
C PRO A 58 -9.29 -9.33 -14.25
N CYS A 59 -9.98 -8.93 -15.31
CA CYS A 59 -10.43 -7.54 -15.45
C CYS A 59 -11.39 -7.17 -14.31
N LEU A 60 -11.32 -5.91 -13.84
CA LEU A 60 -12.19 -5.38 -12.77
C LEU A 60 -13.69 -5.58 -13.08
N SER A 61 -14.08 -5.47 -14.34
CA SER A 61 -15.45 -5.72 -14.80
C SER A 61 -15.89 -7.18 -14.60
N THR A 62 -14.98 -8.14 -14.73
CA THR A 62 -15.21 -9.56 -14.46
C THR A 62 -15.39 -9.80 -12.96
N LEU A 63 -14.52 -9.23 -12.13
CA LEU A 63 -14.62 -9.34 -10.67
C LEU A 63 -15.93 -8.77 -10.14
N ASN A 64 -16.34 -7.60 -10.63
CA ASN A 64 -17.59 -6.97 -10.21
C ASN A 64 -18.82 -7.84 -10.56
N ARG A 65 -18.87 -8.40 -11.78
CA ARG A 65 -19.94 -9.32 -12.19
C ARG A 65 -20.01 -10.57 -11.31
N ILE A 66 -18.86 -11.11 -10.93
CA ILE A 66 -18.77 -12.27 -10.03
C ILE A 66 -19.26 -11.89 -8.62
N GLY A 67 -18.84 -10.73 -8.09
CA GLY A 67 -19.28 -10.22 -6.78
C GLY A 67 -20.80 -10.05 -6.70
N ILE A 68 -21.41 -9.42 -7.71
CA ILE A 68 -22.86 -9.25 -7.81
C ILE A 68 -23.57 -10.62 -7.86
N ALA A 69 -23.03 -11.57 -8.64
CA ALA A 69 -23.59 -12.92 -8.73
C ALA A 69 -23.52 -13.71 -7.42
N LEU A 70 -22.54 -13.42 -6.56
CA LEU A 70 -22.44 -13.95 -5.20
C LEU A 70 -23.39 -13.27 -4.20
N GLY A 71 -24.17 -12.27 -4.63
CA GLY A 71 -25.13 -11.56 -3.78
C GLY A 71 -24.53 -10.38 -3.04
N GLN A 72 -23.33 -9.92 -3.42
CA GLN A 72 -22.78 -8.66 -2.94
C GLN A 72 -23.54 -7.51 -3.60
N SER A 73 -23.99 -6.52 -2.82
CA SER A 73 -24.54 -5.30 -3.42
C SER A 73 -23.42 -4.57 -4.17
N ALA A 74 -23.74 -3.85 -5.26
CA ALA A 74 -22.73 -3.11 -6.01
C ALA A 74 -21.97 -2.10 -5.12
N ASP A 75 -22.61 -1.57 -4.07
CA ASP A 75 -21.98 -0.73 -3.05
C ASP A 75 -21.04 -1.50 -2.11
N SER A 76 -21.38 -2.76 -1.78
CA SER A 76 -20.50 -3.67 -1.06
C SER A 76 -19.38 -4.23 -1.93
N SER A 77 -19.54 -4.30 -3.26
CA SER A 77 -18.47 -4.66 -4.18
C SER A 77 -17.40 -3.58 -4.22
N VAL A 78 -17.75 -2.30 -4.13
CA VAL A 78 -16.77 -1.20 -4.01
C VAL A 78 -16.06 -1.26 -2.65
N LYS A 79 -16.79 -1.54 -1.55
CA LYS A 79 -16.16 -1.73 -0.23
C LYS A 79 -15.34 -3.00 -0.11
N ALA A 80 -15.77 -4.10 -0.74
CA ALA A 80 -15.03 -5.35 -0.78
C ALA A 80 -13.84 -5.25 -1.73
N ILE A 81 -13.92 -4.43 -2.80
CA ILE A 81 -12.77 -4.05 -3.63
C ILE A 81 -11.85 -3.10 -2.83
N GLU A 82 -12.36 -2.19 -2.01
CA GLU A 82 -11.53 -1.40 -1.08
C GLU A 82 -10.81 -2.30 -0.04
N ILE A 83 -11.47 -3.36 0.44
CA ILE A 83 -10.94 -4.34 1.41
C ILE A 83 -10.07 -5.42 0.73
N SER A 84 -10.28 -5.69 -0.56
CA SER A 84 -9.59 -6.70 -1.37
C SER A 84 -8.25 -6.24 -1.92
N TRP A 85 -7.93 -4.95 -1.83
CA TRP A 85 -6.55 -4.52 -1.97
C TRP A 85 -5.98 -4.66 -0.57
N SER A 86 -5.57 -5.87 -0.18
CA SER A 86 -4.65 -6.08 0.94
C SER A 86 -3.36 -5.34 0.62
N ARG A 87 -3.41 -4.01 0.73
CA ARG A 87 -2.23 -3.16 0.77
C ARG A 87 -1.63 -3.52 2.11
N ASP A 88 -0.43 -4.07 2.03
CA ASP A 88 0.38 -4.37 3.19
C ASP A 88 0.23 -3.21 4.20
N PRO A 89 -0.14 -3.47 5.47
CA PRO A 89 -0.31 -2.41 6.46
C PRO A 89 0.97 -1.56 6.58
N ASP A 90 2.12 -2.15 6.27
CA ASP A 90 3.41 -1.50 6.28
C ASP A 90 3.74 -0.80 4.94
N SER A 91 2.84 -0.82 3.94
CA SER A 91 3.08 -0.15 2.66
C SER A 91 3.06 1.37 2.79
N ILE A 92 3.78 2.05 1.87
CA ILE A 92 3.80 3.51 1.77
C ILE A 92 2.41 4.11 1.67
N TRP A 93 1.50 3.45 0.94
CA TRP A 93 0.13 3.94 0.84
C TRP A 93 -0.59 3.87 2.19
N SER A 94 -0.55 2.72 2.86
CA SER A 94 -1.24 2.51 4.15
C SER A 94 -0.71 3.47 5.21
N ILE A 95 0.60 3.65 5.26
CA ILE A 95 1.25 4.57 6.19
C ILE A 95 0.92 6.03 5.88
N SER A 96 0.82 6.39 4.61
CA SER A 96 0.35 7.74 4.23
C SER A 96 -1.10 8.00 4.64
N GLU A 97 -1.95 6.97 4.64
CA GLU A 97 -3.32 7.05 5.15
C GLU A 97 -3.32 7.21 6.68
N SER A 98 -2.53 6.40 7.40
CA SER A 98 -2.39 6.51 8.86
C SER A 98 -1.91 7.90 9.30
N ILE A 99 -0.95 8.50 8.59
CA ILE A 99 -0.47 9.85 8.89
C ILE A 99 -1.59 10.89 8.71
N ILE A 100 -2.45 10.74 7.70
CA ILE A 100 -3.59 11.65 7.53
C ILE A 100 -4.61 11.46 8.66
N ALA A 101 -4.87 10.21 9.05
CA ALA A 101 -5.85 9.87 10.08
C ALA A 101 -5.42 10.34 11.49
N HIS A 102 -4.14 10.20 11.82
CA HIS A 102 -3.58 10.57 13.13
C HIS A 102 -3.04 12.01 13.19
N GLY A 103 -2.92 12.67 12.03
CA GLY A 103 -2.38 14.01 11.89
C GLY A 103 -0.95 14.02 11.39
N ASN A 104 -0.58 15.10 10.69
CA ASN A 104 0.71 15.20 10.01
C ASN A 104 1.90 15.02 10.95
N ASP A 105 1.81 15.38 12.23
CA ASP A 105 2.91 15.26 13.20
C ASP A 105 3.25 13.80 13.56
N SER A 106 2.35 12.85 13.28
CA SER A 106 2.59 11.42 13.47
C SER A 106 3.48 10.81 12.40
N TRP A 107 3.95 11.58 11.42
CA TRP A 107 4.78 11.09 10.31
C TRP A 107 6.00 10.30 10.77
N LYS A 108 6.64 10.67 11.88
CA LYS A 108 7.85 10.00 12.39
C LYS A 108 7.58 8.53 12.67
N GLN A 109 6.54 8.26 13.48
CA GLN A 109 6.20 6.92 13.91
C GLN A 109 5.98 6.02 12.69
N PHE A 110 5.03 6.40 11.83
CA PHE A 110 4.63 5.55 10.71
C PHE A 110 5.73 5.45 9.64
N LEU A 111 6.48 6.52 9.35
CA LEU A 111 7.61 6.43 8.42
C LEU A 111 8.69 5.46 8.91
N PHE A 112 9.00 5.47 10.21
CA PHE A 112 10.00 4.55 10.74
C PHE A 112 9.47 3.11 10.88
N GLU A 113 8.17 2.91 11.07
CA GLU A 113 7.53 1.59 10.96
C GLU A 113 7.68 1.02 9.54
N PHE A 114 7.43 1.85 8.49
CA PHE A 114 7.72 1.48 7.09
C PHE A 114 9.18 1.08 6.89
N VAL A 115 10.12 1.92 7.35
CA VAL A 115 11.56 1.69 7.16
C VAL A 115 11.97 0.32 7.73
N ASP A 116 11.47 -0.01 8.92
CA ASP A 116 11.74 -1.29 9.58
C ASP A 116 11.13 -2.46 8.82
N ALA A 117 9.86 -2.34 8.40
CA ALA A 117 9.18 -3.37 7.65
C ALA A 117 9.86 -3.65 6.31
N PHE A 118 10.23 -2.59 5.59
CA PHE A 118 10.91 -2.69 4.29
C PHE A 118 12.30 -3.31 4.41
N ARG A 119 13.07 -2.97 5.46
CA ARG A 119 14.36 -3.61 5.73
C ARG A 119 14.22 -5.07 6.16
N ARG A 120 13.16 -5.41 6.90
CA ARG A 120 12.87 -6.78 7.35
C ARG A 120 12.50 -7.68 6.17
N ASN A 121 11.67 -7.18 5.25
CA ASN A 121 11.23 -7.92 4.08
C ASN A 121 11.11 -6.99 2.85
N PRO A 122 12.20 -6.79 2.09
CA PRO A 122 12.20 -5.91 0.92
C PRO A 122 11.27 -6.45 -0.16
N SER A 123 10.09 -5.83 -0.31
CA SER A 123 9.09 -6.24 -1.29
C SER A 123 8.61 -5.06 -2.12
N LEU A 124 8.41 -5.29 -3.42
CA LEU A 124 7.94 -4.24 -4.33
C LEU A 124 6.53 -3.76 -3.96
N SER A 125 5.70 -4.65 -3.40
CA SER A 125 4.34 -4.34 -2.94
C SER A 125 4.28 -3.23 -1.89
N LEU A 126 5.32 -3.08 -1.05
CA LEU A 126 5.39 -2.03 -0.04
C LEU A 126 5.57 -0.62 -0.63
N VAL A 127 6.14 -0.52 -1.83
CA VAL A 127 6.57 0.75 -2.43
C VAL A 127 5.94 1.05 -3.79
N GLU A 128 5.33 0.07 -4.44
CA GLU A 128 4.72 0.23 -5.77
C GLU A 128 3.57 1.24 -5.77
N ALA A 129 2.75 1.22 -4.72
CA ALA A 129 1.65 2.15 -4.56
C ALA A 129 2.15 3.53 -4.11
N SER A 130 1.75 4.57 -4.86
CA SER A 130 1.96 5.97 -4.47
C SER A 130 1.20 6.26 -3.16
N PRO A 131 1.69 7.18 -2.31
CA PRO A 131 0.93 7.75 -1.20
C PRO A 131 -0.44 8.29 -1.60
N VAL A 132 -1.34 8.42 -0.63
CA VAL A 132 -2.67 9.01 -0.80
C VAL A 132 -2.58 10.44 -1.33
N THR A 133 -3.49 10.84 -2.24
CA THR A 133 -3.45 12.15 -2.92
C THR A 133 -3.52 13.37 -2.00
N LYS A 134 -4.01 13.20 -0.77
CA LYS A 134 -4.13 14.25 0.25
C LYS A 134 -2.88 14.40 1.13
N THR A 135 -1.84 13.60 0.93
CA THR A 135 -0.60 13.69 1.70
C THR A 135 0.06 15.06 1.53
N ALA A 136 0.49 15.68 2.63
CA ALA A 136 1.13 16.99 2.59
C ALA A 136 2.40 16.96 1.70
N PRO A 137 2.69 18.00 0.90
CA PRO A 137 3.81 17.97 -0.05
C PRO A 137 5.16 17.64 0.57
N HIS A 138 5.44 18.16 1.77
CA HIS A 138 6.69 17.92 2.48
C HIS A 138 6.81 16.46 2.96
N ILE A 139 5.72 15.85 3.42
CA ILE A 139 5.66 14.42 3.80
C ILE A 139 5.79 13.53 2.56
N LEU A 140 5.12 13.88 1.46
CA LEU A 140 5.24 13.15 0.19
C LEU A 140 6.68 13.16 -0.34
N ALA A 141 7.35 14.32 -0.30
CA ALA A 141 8.77 14.43 -0.65
C ALA A 141 9.66 13.58 0.26
N LEU A 142 9.35 13.55 1.56
CA LEU A 142 10.08 12.74 2.54
C LEU A 142 9.93 11.25 2.24
N MET A 143 8.70 10.78 2.07
CA MET A 143 8.41 9.39 1.68
C MET A 143 9.12 9.02 0.38
N ALA A 144 9.05 9.86 -0.65
CA ALA A 144 9.70 9.59 -1.94
C ALA A 144 11.22 9.44 -1.80
N SER A 145 11.84 10.29 -0.97
CA SER A 145 13.28 10.26 -0.73
C SER A 145 13.72 9.05 0.09
N THR A 146 12.93 8.69 1.11
CA THR A 146 13.14 7.49 1.92
C THR A 146 13.00 6.23 1.06
N VAL A 147 11.96 6.13 0.24
CA VAL A 147 11.74 4.97 -0.65
C VAL A 147 12.89 4.81 -1.64
N GLU A 148 13.32 5.88 -2.30
CA GLU A 148 14.44 5.80 -3.24
C GLU A 148 15.76 5.40 -2.54
N MET A 149 16.01 5.94 -1.36
CA MET A 149 17.20 5.59 -0.58
C MET A 149 17.17 4.11 -0.17
N LEU A 150 16.04 3.60 0.34
CA LEU A 150 15.90 2.19 0.72
C LEU A 150 15.95 1.24 -0.48
N CYS A 151 15.30 1.61 -1.60
CA CYS A 151 15.39 0.85 -2.83
C CYS A 151 16.84 0.78 -3.34
N CYS A 152 17.59 1.88 -3.24
CA CYS A 152 19.01 1.88 -3.58
C CYS A 152 19.85 1.05 -2.61
N GLU A 153 19.60 1.16 -1.30
CA GLU A 153 20.27 0.41 -0.23
C GLU A 153 20.12 -1.12 -0.44
N LEU A 154 18.92 -1.56 -0.83
CA LEU A 154 18.56 -2.97 -0.96
C LEU A 154 18.57 -3.50 -2.41
N ASN A 155 19.07 -2.70 -3.36
CA ASN A 155 19.11 -3.01 -4.79
C ASN A 155 17.74 -3.45 -5.38
N VAL A 156 16.66 -2.80 -4.93
CA VAL A 156 15.29 -3.00 -5.40
C VAL A 156 14.94 -1.92 -6.43
N LYS A 157 14.12 -2.28 -7.43
CA LYS A 157 13.63 -1.33 -8.44
C LYS A 157 12.84 -0.20 -7.76
N THR A 158 13.23 1.04 -8.05
CA THR A 158 12.50 2.23 -7.58
C THR A 158 11.14 2.35 -8.26
N PRO A 159 10.06 2.65 -7.51
CA PRO A 159 8.74 2.83 -8.08
C PRO A 159 8.65 4.11 -8.93
N TRP A 160 7.75 4.12 -9.92
CA TRP A 160 7.66 5.21 -10.90
C TRP A 160 7.21 6.55 -10.30
N TRP A 161 6.37 6.51 -9.26
CA TRP A 161 5.76 7.70 -8.68
C TRP A 161 6.78 8.60 -7.97
N THR A 162 7.88 8.05 -7.44
CA THR A 162 8.91 8.84 -6.74
C THR A 162 9.57 9.84 -7.68
N SER A 163 9.73 9.47 -8.96
CA SER A 163 10.31 10.34 -9.99
C SER A 163 9.42 11.55 -10.30
N GLY A 164 8.11 11.44 -10.06
CA GLY A 164 7.15 12.55 -10.25
C GLY A 164 7.14 13.56 -9.09
N VAL A 165 7.78 13.24 -7.96
CA VAL A 165 7.79 14.12 -6.78
C VAL A 165 8.95 15.10 -6.88
N GLY A 166 8.62 16.36 -7.18
CA GLY A 166 9.56 17.48 -7.30
C GLY A 166 10.11 18.00 -5.98
N ALA A 167 10.93 19.05 -6.07
CA ALA A 167 11.48 19.72 -4.91
C ALA A 167 10.47 20.64 -4.21
N LEU A 168 10.64 20.79 -2.89
CA LEU A 168 9.83 21.71 -2.11
C LEU A 168 10.17 23.16 -2.45
N SER A 169 9.17 24.05 -2.35
CA SER A 169 9.32 25.49 -2.57
C SER A 169 10.23 26.17 -1.55
N SER A 170 10.31 25.62 -0.33
CA SER A 170 11.22 26.04 0.71
C SER A 170 12.02 24.85 1.26
N PRO A 171 13.30 25.06 1.65
CA PRO A 171 14.10 24.06 2.34
C PRO A 171 13.41 23.55 3.61
N TRP A 172 13.30 22.24 3.76
CA TRP A 172 12.78 21.64 4.98
C TRP A 172 13.87 20.88 5.74
N PHE A 173 14.16 21.34 6.96
CA PHE A 173 15.08 20.72 7.90
C PHE A 173 14.31 19.82 8.86
N VAL A 174 14.35 18.52 8.62
CA VAL A 174 13.46 17.54 9.28
C VAL A 174 13.69 17.46 10.80
N ALA A 175 14.92 17.72 11.26
CA ALA A 175 15.24 17.74 12.68
C ALA A 175 14.58 18.91 13.43
N GLY A 176 14.27 20.02 12.76
CA GLY A 176 13.68 21.22 13.36
C GLY A 176 14.59 22.00 14.32
N VAL A 177 15.87 21.62 14.46
CA VAL A 177 16.84 22.28 15.36
C VAL A 177 17.79 23.17 14.57
N GLU A 178 17.91 24.44 14.97
CA GLU A 178 18.66 25.46 14.23
C GLU A 178 20.16 25.14 14.11
N ASN A 179 20.78 24.69 15.19
CA ASN A 179 22.20 24.34 15.24
C ASN A 179 22.57 23.14 14.35
N LEU A 180 21.59 22.31 13.95
CA LEU A 180 21.82 21.13 13.11
C LEU A 180 21.68 21.44 11.62
N LYS A 181 21.24 22.65 11.22
CA LYS A 181 21.05 22.99 9.81
C LYS A 181 22.34 22.92 9.00
N ALA A 182 23.45 23.41 9.56
CA ALA A 182 24.75 23.36 8.90
C ALA A 182 25.21 21.92 8.65
N SER A 183 25.09 21.06 9.66
CA SER A 183 25.37 19.62 9.52
C SER A 183 24.45 18.96 8.50
N ALA A 184 23.15 19.21 8.57
CA ALA A 184 22.17 18.64 7.64
C ALA A 184 22.47 19.04 6.18
N LEU A 185 22.90 20.28 5.90
CA LEU A 185 23.28 20.71 4.55
C LEU A 185 24.44 19.89 3.97
N VAL A 186 25.43 19.57 4.80
CA VAL A 186 26.64 18.83 4.40
C VAL A 186 26.36 17.33 4.29
N GLU A 187 25.60 16.79 5.24
CA GLU A 187 25.42 15.35 5.43
C GLU A 187 24.26 14.75 4.63
N SER A 188 23.30 15.57 4.18
CA SER A 188 22.07 15.06 3.56
C SER A 188 22.33 14.19 2.32
N PRO A 189 21.76 12.97 2.26
CA PRO A 189 21.87 12.13 1.07
C PRO A 189 21.27 12.78 -0.18
N ALA A 190 21.77 12.40 -1.36
CA ALA A 190 21.37 13.00 -2.64
C ALA A 190 19.85 12.89 -2.91
N TYR A 191 19.23 11.78 -2.52
CA TYR A 191 17.78 11.54 -2.68
C TYR A 191 16.92 12.54 -1.91
N PHE A 192 17.42 13.05 -0.77
CA PHE A 192 16.77 14.09 0.03
C PHE A 192 17.09 15.48 -0.51
N ARG A 193 18.37 15.77 -0.81
CA ARG A 193 18.80 17.08 -1.32
C ARG A 193 18.10 17.47 -2.61
N LYS A 194 17.88 16.53 -3.54
CA LYS A 194 17.18 16.81 -4.79
C LYS A 194 15.74 17.29 -4.60
N ARG A 195 15.15 17.10 -3.41
CA ARG A 195 13.80 17.54 -3.04
C ARG A 195 13.77 18.71 -2.06
N SER A 196 14.89 19.40 -1.83
CA SER A 196 15.03 20.45 -0.80
C SER A 196 14.77 19.94 0.63
N LEU A 197 15.06 18.66 0.88
CA LEU A 197 14.98 18.03 2.19
C LEU A 197 16.37 17.90 2.81
N PHE A 198 16.49 18.31 4.06
CA PHE A 198 17.74 18.27 4.80
C PHE A 198 17.60 17.45 6.08
N VAL A 199 18.36 16.36 6.12
CA VAL A 199 18.43 15.36 7.18
C VAL A 199 19.89 15.12 7.57
N LEU A 200 20.12 14.61 8.78
CA LEU A 200 21.46 14.14 9.17
C LEU A 200 21.75 12.79 8.49
N ASN A 201 23.03 12.42 8.38
CA ASN A 201 23.46 11.16 7.78
C ASN A 201 22.75 9.94 8.42
N ASN A 202 22.63 9.95 9.74
CA ASN A 202 22.04 8.86 10.52
C ASN A 202 20.50 8.90 10.58
N PHE A 203 19.82 9.70 9.73
CA PHE A 203 18.37 9.90 9.84
C PHE A 203 17.55 8.61 9.72
N LEU A 204 17.95 7.70 8.83
CA LEU A 204 17.30 6.39 8.69
C LEU A 204 17.91 5.31 9.57
N GLU A 205 18.93 5.62 10.37
CA GLU A 205 19.52 4.67 11.32
C GLU A 205 18.71 4.66 12.61
N ARG A 206 18.27 3.48 13.05
CA ARG A 206 17.75 3.31 14.41
C ARG A 206 18.93 3.05 15.35
N ARG A 207 19.09 3.90 16.37
CA ARG A 207 20.00 3.67 17.51
C ARG A 207 19.19 3.26 18.73
#